data_AF-A0A7G2JXV9-F1
#
_entry.id   AF-A0A7G2JXV9-F1
#
_cell.length_a   1.000
_cell.length_b   1.000
_cell.length_c   1.000
_cell.angle_alpha   90.00
_cell.angle_beta   90.00
_cell.angle_gamma   90.00
#
_symmetry.space_group_name_H-M   'P 1'
#
loop_
_entity.id
_entity.type
_entity.pdbx_description
1 polymer ?
#
loop_
_entity_poly.entity_id
_entity_poly.type
_entity_poly.pdbx_seq_one_letter_code
_entity_poly.pdbx_strand_id
1 'polypeptide(L)' 'IAGKTNLKQLTALISKVDLVLSPDSGPAHIATTQGTPVIGLYAYHNPLRTAPYNNLDNVISVYEENAADYAQ' A
#
# COMPACT_ATOMS: atom_id res chain seq x y z
N ILE A 1 11.81 7.05 13.47
CA ILE A 1 10.67 6.37 14.14
C ILE A 1 10.47 4.91 13.72
N ALA A 2 10.99 4.44 12.57
CA ALA A 2 10.88 3.05 12.17
C ALA A 2 11.39 2.08 13.26
N GLY A 3 10.63 1.01 13.52
CA GLY A 3 10.93 0.01 14.56
C GLY A 3 10.78 0.49 16.00
N LYS A 4 10.25 1.70 16.24
CA LYS A 4 10.03 2.26 17.59
C LYS A 4 8.56 2.24 18.04
N THR A 5 7.64 1.89 17.14
CA THR A 5 6.21 1.77 17.42
C THR A 5 5.81 0.30 17.46
N ASN A 6 4.93 -0.08 18.38
CA ASN A 6 4.17 -1.33 18.24
C ASN A 6 3.04 -1.16 17.20
N LEU A 7 2.35 -2.27 16.86
CA LEU A 7 1.27 -2.26 15.86
C LEU A 7 0.15 -1.28 16.20
N LYS A 8 -0.31 -1.23 17.46
CA LYS A 8 -1.39 -0.31 17.87
C LYS A 8 -0.98 1.15 17.73
N GLN A 9 0.26 1.48 18.09
CA GLN A 9 0.81 2.83 17.94
C GLN A 9 0.96 3.22 16.48
N LEU A 10 1.41 2.30 15.62
CA LEU A 10 1.48 2.54 14.17
C LEU A 10 0.09 2.78 13.58
N THR A 11 -0.90 1.97 13.95
CA THR A 11 -2.29 2.16 13.53
C THR A 11 -2.84 3.52 13.96
N ALA A 12 -2.59 3.91 15.22
CA ALA A 12 -3.01 5.22 15.74
C ALA A 12 -2.29 6.38 15.06
N LEU A 13 -1.05 6.21 14.61
CA LEU A 13 -0.34 7.21 13.82
C LEU A 13 -0.97 7.32 12.42
N ILE A 14 -1.22 6.18 11.75
CA ILE A 14 -1.80 6.15 10.41
C ILE A 14 -3.20 6.78 10.38
N SER A 15 -4.00 6.65 11.44
CA SER A 15 -5.32 7.30 11.52
C SER A 15 -5.27 8.81 11.71
N LYS A 16 -4.07 9.39 11.87
CA LYS A 16 -3.85 10.83 12.08
C LYS A 16 -3.15 11.51 10.91
N VAL A 17 -2.73 10.78 9.89
CA VAL A 17 -2.09 11.37 8.70
C VAL A 17 -3.13 11.61 7.61
N ASP A 18 -2.88 12.61 6.77
CA ASP A 18 -3.76 12.94 5.65
C ASP A 18 -3.62 11.95 4.48
N LEU A 19 -2.49 11.25 4.39
CA LEU A 19 -2.14 10.37 3.27
C LEU A 19 -1.07 9.34 3.68
N VAL A 20 -1.17 8.13 3.13
CA VAL A 20 -0.11 7.11 3.16
C VAL A 20 0.42 6.86 1.75
N LEU A 21 1.72 7.02 1.56
CA LEU A 21 2.44 6.57 0.36
C LEU A 21 3.20 5.29 0.70
N SER A 22 2.89 4.18 0.03
CA SER A 22 3.46 2.89 0.40
C SER A 22 3.50 1.90 -0.77
N PRO A 23 4.52 1.04 -0.86
CA PRO A 23 4.44 -0.15 -1.70
C PRO A 23 3.48 -1.18 -1.10
N ASP A 24 3.38 -2.36 -1.70
CA ASP A 24 2.67 -3.50 -1.11
C ASP A 24 3.31 -3.92 0.23
N SER A 25 2.80 -3.37 1.33
CA SER A 25 3.32 -3.58 2.67
C SER A 25 2.28 -3.26 3.74
N GLY A 26 2.53 -3.72 4.98
CA GLY A 26 1.60 -3.58 6.11
C GLY A 26 0.94 -2.20 6.29
N PRO A 27 1.68 -1.07 6.22
CA PRO A 27 1.08 0.27 6.33
C PRO A 27 -0.03 0.57 5.31
N ALA A 28 0.10 0.10 4.07
CA ALA A 28 -0.92 0.28 3.03
C ALA A 28 -2.24 -0.41 3.41
N HIS A 29 -2.12 -1.62 3.97
CA HIS A 29 -3.26 -2.42 4.44
C HIS A 29 -3.88 -1.86 5.73
N ILE A 30 -3.04 -1.40 6.67
CA ILE A 30 -3.53 -0.77 7.90
C ILE A 30 -4.28 0.53 7.56
N ALA A 31 -3.79 1.34 6.62
CA ALA A 31 -4.43 2.58 6.20
C ALA A 31 -5.87 2.37 5.68
N THR A 32 -6.09 1.28 4.94
CA THR A 32 -7.44 0.87 4.50
C THR A 32 -8.40 0.74 5.68
N THR A 33 -7.97 0.17 6.80
CA THR A 33 -8.80 0.00 8.01
C THR A 33 -9.06 1.31 8.76
N GLN A 34 -8.20 2.32 8.59
CA GLN A 34 -8.32 3.61 9.26
C GLN A 34 -9.06 4.65 8.41
N GLY A 35 -9.41 4.31 7.16
CA GLY A 35 -9.99 5.27 6.21
C GLY A 35 -9.00 6.32 5.70
N THR A 36 -7.71 6.12 5.96
CA THR A 36 -6.65 7.03 5.50
C THR A 36 -6.38 6.78 4.02
N PRO A 37 -6.44 7.81 3.16
CA PRO A 37 -6.13 7.66 1.73
C PRO A 37 -4.75 7.04 1.50
N VAL A 38 -4.64 6.19 0.49
CA VAL A 38 -3.39 5.56 0.09
C VAL A 38 -3.07 5.86 -1.37
N ILE A 39 -1.80 6.20 -1.64
CA ILE A 39 -1.19 6.08 -2.97
C ILE A 39 -0.29 4.84 -2.94
N GLY A 40 -0.65 3.85 -3.76
CA GLY A 40 0.05 2.56 -3.82
C GLY A 40 1.11 2.53 -4.91
N LEU A 41 2.34 2.11 -4.60
CA LEU A 41 3.43 1.95 -5.58
C LEU A 41 3.76 0.47 -5.80
N TYR A 42 3.35 -0.10 -6.94
CA TYR A 42 3.40 -1.54 -7.21
C TYR A 42 4.32 -1.84 -8.40
N ALA A 43 4.98 -3.00 -8.34
CA ALA A 43 5.90 -3.43 -9.39
C ALA A 43 5.86 -4.94 -9.66
N TYR A 44 5.93 -5.78 -8.61
CA TYR A 44 6.00 -7.25 -8.79
C TYR A 44 4.73 -8.00 -8.39
N HIS A 45 3.95 -7.45 -7.46
CA HIS A 45 2.69 -8.08 -7.05
C HIS A 45 1.53 -7.52 -7.87
N ASN A 46 0.61 -8.41 -8.27
CA ASN A 46 -0.60 -8.03 -8.98
C ASN A 46 -1.43 -7.09 -8.08
N PRO A 47 -1.59 -5.81 -8.44
CA PRO A 47 -2.32 -4.85 -7.62
C PRO A 47 -3.80 -5.23 -7.46
N LEU A 48 -4.41 -5.93 -8.42
CA LEU A 48 -5.79 -6.41 -8.29
C LEU A 48 -5.97 -7.46 -7.19
N ARG A 49 -4.87 -8.01 -6.65
CA ARG A 49 -4.88 -8.98 -5.54
C ARG A 49 -4.44 -8.38 -4.20
N THR A 50 -3.50 -7.44 -4.21
CA THR A 50 -2.84 -6.98 -2.96
C THR A 50 -2.87 -5.47 -2.74
N ALA A 51 -3.48 -4.69 -3.64
CA ALA A 51 -3.61 -3.25 -3.43
C ALA A 51 -4.50 -2.89 -2.21
N PRO A 52 -4.39 -1.64 -1.71
CA PRO A 52 -5.26 -1.15 -0.65
C PRO A 52 -6.72 -1.16 -1.13
N TYR A 53 -7.57 -1.92 -0.45
CA TYR A 53 -8.91 -2.26 -0.92
C TYR A 53 -9.78 -1.04 -1.31
N ASN A 54 -9.70 0.03 -0.51
CA ASN A 54 -10.48 1.26 -0.71
C ASN A 54 -9.77 2.31 -1.60
N ASN A 55 -8.59 2.01 -2.13
CA ASN A 55 -7.78 2.97 -2.91
C ASN A 55 -7.16 2.32 -4.16
N LEU A 56 -7.82 1.32 -4.74
CA LEU A 56 -7.41 0.69 -6.00
C LEU A 56 -7.17 1.72 -7.12
N ASP A 57 -8.02 2.74 -7.22
CA ASP A 57 -7.91 3.80 -8.23
C ASP A 57 -6.65 4.70 -8.06
N ASN A 58 -6.03 4.67 -6.88
CA ASN A 58 -4.83 5.45 -6.55
C ASN A 58 -3.55 4.60 -6.60
N VAL A 59 -3.60 3.45 -7.28
CA VAL A 59 -2.44 2.56 -7.45
C VAL A 59 -1.70 2.91 -8.73
N ILE A 60 -0.40 3.18 -8.59
CA ILE A 60 0.54 3.27 -9.71
C ILE A 60 1.28 1.95 -9.74
N SER A 61 1.20 1.24 -10.86
CA SER A 61 1.77 -0.10 -11.00
C SER A 61 2.51 -0.25 -12.32
N VAL A 62 3.69 -0.86 -12.28
CA VAL A 62 4.40 -1.40 -13.45
C VAL A 62 4.32 -2.94 -13.54
N TYR A 63 3.32 -3.52 -12.86
CA TYR A 63 3.16 -4.97 -12.76
C TYR A 63 2.96 -5.64 -14.12
N GLU A 64 2.13 -5.06 -14.99
CA GLU A 64 1.82 -5.68 -16.28
C GLU A 64 3.04 -5.68 -17.20
N GLU A 65 3.82 -4.59 -17.22
CA GLU A 65 5.08 -4.51 -17.95
C GLU A 65 6.07 -5.56 -17.46
N ASN A 66 6.28 -5.65 -16.14
CA ASN A 66 7.19 -6.63 -15.57
C ASN A 66 6.72 -8.06 -15.80
N ALA A 67 5.41 -8.33 -15.67
CA ALA A 67 4.85 -9.66 -15.89
C ALA A 67 4.99 -10.12 -17.34
N ALA A 68 4.88 -9.19 -18.30
CA ALA A 68 5.10 -9.45 -19.72
C ALA A 68 6.57 -9.76 -20.03
N ASP A 69 7.52 -9.03 -19.43
CA ASP A 69 8.96 -9.26 -19.63
C ASP A 69 9.41 -10.65 -19.16
N TYR A 70 8.81 -11.20 -18.09
CA TYR A 70 9.10 -12.57 -17.61
C TYR A 70 8.48 -13.68 -18.47
N ALA A 71 7.51 -13.35 -19.33
CA ALA A 71 6.83 -14.32 -20.19
C ALA A 71 7.54 -14.52 -21.54
N GLN A 72 8.62 -13.77 -21.80
CA GLN A 72 9.53 -13.96 -22.95
C GLN A 72 10.76 -14.80 -22.56
#